data_AF-A0A9W6U5A8-F1
#
_entry.id   AF-A0A9W6U5A8-F1
#
_cell.length_a   1.000
_cell.length_b   1.000
_cell.length_c   1.000
_cell.angle_alpha   90.00
_cell.angle_beta   90.00
_cell.angle_gamma   90.00
#
_symmetry.space_group_name_H-M   'P 1'
#
loop_
_entity.id
_entity.type
_entity.pdbx_description
1 polymer ?
#
loop_
_entity_poly.entity_id
_entity_poly.type
_entity_poly.pdbx_seq_one_letter_code
_entity_poly.pdbx_strand_id
1 'polypeptide(L)'
;MLNLQQESCGEMLLALLPTQLSLLDFQKENTLAHDVSLCVLQHPYILPVLDIHYSKEKKALLVVQPFVASGSIKDRIYQVANPAKPYDVKYRLENAHPLPFEEIAKFSRQILEALAGLRSKGLVCDHLRSTNVLVDDGNARLAEIYTPLLAIDRYKDSRDLTVSLEQHMDIDLLLYGQILYEMATGMELLSPQPEEGVLEMLAPEIAEVLVAIFYEPEALAAPEPAPLSSGVEAEGNNAEFDDTASVSTSVASIRNKKHLFMVDVEQMLEDFSLFAAASDVPPIRTLFSGFRLDSGMKSTIKYSMRINASRSQAHIVHYNDQEALLRARQRAERRVYEEKEKQQQRIQQLTPSKNPTSKGNAYSSKTIPSRRKTYRADSFRKHAQRYAIRVITARYRYHGAHANVDANALSLIRTDPRQEEEVTARFIMSCVLNEPAADMTLVDLETGEQTQLLDLVERSGKYTILTFYATWSKACEPEVELMEAFSKNGHDKLLNFVLVNLDQNVGDTFNFLDGISETTNRPRVCRNYSADDKPTVLHFGCDEVPEPYGLQSVPHTIVIDPQGIVRRNGDNFHWDDIAALLRHRLEVTDASYLTKIMMWLLPPITT
;
A
#
# COMPACT_ATOMS: atom_id res chain seq x y z
N MET A 1 -4.67 -6.30 -10.60
CA MET A 1 -5.44 -5.97 -11.82
C MET A 1 -6.01 -7.28 -12.34
N LEU A 2 -7.34 -7.39 -12.47
CA LEU A 2 -8.03 -8.63 -12.83
C LEU A 2 -7.77 -9.01 -14.30
N ASN A 3 -7.55 -10.30 -14.52
CA ASN A 3 -7.11 -10.97 -15.75
C ASN A 3 -7.72 -10.40 -17.05
N LEU A 4 -6.86 -9.77 -17.85
CA LEU A 4 -7.08 -9.52 -19.28
C LEU A 4 -6.59 -10.76 -20.05
N GLN A 5 -7.48 -11.65 -20.46
CA GLN A 5 -7.24 -12.52 -21.62
C GLN A 5 -8.43 -12.46 -22.57
N GLN A 6 -8.13 -11.94 -23.75
CA GLN A 6 -9.02 -11.60 -24.85
C GLN A 6 -8.90 -12.73 -25.90
N GLU A 7 -9.98 -13.48 -26.14
CA GLU A 7 -10.09 -14.31 -27.35
C GLU A 7 -11.23 -13.77 -28.21
N SER A 8 -10.88 -13.29 -29.41
CA SER A 8 -11.64 -13.04 -30.66
C SER A 8 -13.14 -12.72 -30.65
N CYS A 9 -13.76 -12.39 -29.52
CA CYS A 9 -15.21 -12.21 -29.38
C CYS A 9 -15.56 -10.76 -29.00
N GLY A 10 -15.24 -9.81 -29.88
CA GLY A 10 -16.00 -8.56 -30.01
C GLY A 10 -15.48 -7.31 -29.29
N GLU A 11 -16.40 -6.38 -29.08
CA GLU A 11 -16.20 -4.97 -28.66
C GLU A 11 -16.39 -4.75 -27.15
N MET A 12 -16.29 -5.81 -26.33
CA MET A 12 -16.64 -5.77 -24.90
C MET A 12 -15.51 -6.26 -24.00
N LEU A 13 -15.43 -5.67 -22.81
CA LEU A 13 -14.56 -6.06 -21.70
C LEU A 13 -15.43 -6.67 -20.59
N LEU A 14 -15.03 -7.84 -20.10
CA LEU A 14 -15.69 -8.57 -19.03
C LEU A 14 -14.80 -8.58 -17.79
N ALA A 15 -15.28 -8.04 -16.68
CA ALA A 15 -14.58 -8.05 -15.41
C ALA A 15 -15.31 -8.94 -14.39
N LEU A 16 -14.60 -9.92 -13.83
CA LEU A 16 -15.14 -10.83 -12.81
C LEU A 16 -14.65 -10.41 -11.42
N LEU A 17 -15.54 -9.88 -10.59
CA LEU A 17 -15.25 -9.40 -9.24
C LEU A 17 -15.76 -10.39 -8.19
N PRO A 18 -14.89 -11.02 -7.38
CA PRO A 18 -15.34 -11.87 -6.28
C PRO A 18 -16.17 -11.05 -5.27
N THR A 19 -17.33 -11.55 -4.85
CA THR A 19 -18.23 -10.80 -3.94
C THR A 19 -17.61 -10.58 -2.57
N GLN A 20 -16.63 -11.39 -2.17
CA GLN A 20 -15.90 -11.20 -0.91
C GLN A 20 -15.08 -9.91 -0.84
N LEU A 21 -14.81 -9.26 -1.98
CA LEU A 21 -14.14 -7.96 -2.00
C LEU A 21 -15.07 -6.80 -1.63
N SER A 22 -16.38 -7.04 -1.68
CA SER A 22 -17.40 -6.07 -1.37
C SER A 22 -17.96 -6.31 0.03
N LEU A 23 -18.26 -5.23 0.73
CA LEU A 23 -18.97 -5.27 2.02
C LEU A 23 -20.51 -5.35 1.87
N LEU A 24 -21.01 -5.46 0.63
CA LEU A 24 -22.43 -5.65 0.37
C LEU A 24 -22.82 -7.13 0.49
N ASP A 25 -24.04 -7.36 0.95
CA ASP A 25 -24.63 -8.69 1.03
C ASP A 25 -25.41 -9.00 -0.25
N PHE A 26 -24.76 -9.70 -1.20
CA PHE A 26 -25.35 -10.10 -2.50
C PHE A 26 -26.36 -11.24 -2.39
N GLN A 27 -26.58 -11.81 -1.20
CA GLN A 27 -27.59 -12.86 -1.00
C GLN A 27 -29.00 -12.29 -0.79
N LYS A 28 -29.14 -10.99 -0.56
CA LYS A 28 -30.43 -10.31 -0.36
C LYS A 28 -30.96 -9.74 -1.68
N GLU A 29 -32.28 -9.84 -1.90
CA GLU A 29 -32.94 -9.44 -3.17
C GLU A 29 -32.78 -7.96 -3.56
N ASN A 30 -32.34 -7.09 -2.64
CA ASN A 30 -32.11 -5.65 -2.90
C ASN A 30 -30.87 -5.33 -3.75
N THR A 31 -30.01 -6.31 -4.07
CA THR A 31 -28.75 -6.03 -4.78
C THR A 31 -28.95 -5.69 -6.26
N LEU A 32 -30.08 -6.11 -6.86
CA LEU A 32 -30.48 -5.77 -8.24
C LEU A 32 -30.64 -4.26 -8.48
N ALA A 33 -30.85 -3.47 -7.43
CA ALA A 33 -30.93 -2.00 -7.54
C ALA A 33 -29.57 -1.34 -7.79
N HIS A 34 -28.46 -1.98 -7.40
CA HIS A 34 -27.10 -1.51 -7.73
C HIS A 34 -26.81 -1.69 -9.21
N ASP A 35 -27.23 -2.82 -9.80
CA ASP A 35 -27.03 -3.18 -11.21
C ASP A 35 -27.72 -2.17 -12.15
N VAL A 36 -28.98 -1.83 -11.85
CA VAL A 36 -29.76 -0.84 -12.62
C VAL A 36 -29.21 0.59 -12.47
N SER A 37 -28.63 0.93 -11.31
CA SER A 37 -28.11 2.29 -11.07
C SER A 37 -26.91 2.65 -11.93
N LEU A 38 -26.04 1.68 -12.16
CA LEU A 38 -24.81 1.84 -12.93
C LEU A 38 -25.05 1.82 -14.44
N CYS A 39 -25.94 0.94 -14.90
CA CYS A 39 -26.22 0.81 -16.34
C CYS A 39 -27.01 2.01 -16.92
N VAL A 40 -27.65 2.81 -16.06
CA VAL A 40 -28.47 3.98 -16.48
C VAL A 40 -27.69 5.30 -16.38
N LEU A 41 -26.52 5.32 -15.73
CA LEU A 41 -25.66 6.51 -15.69
C LEU A 41 -25.00 6.72 -17.06
N GLN A 42 -25.58 7.60 -17.86
CA GLN A 42 -24.96 8.07 -19.09
C GLN A 42 -24.22 9.37 -18.82
N HIS A 43 -22.95 9.47 -19.17
CA HIS A 43 -22.20 10.71 -19.03
C HIS A 43 -21.05 10.74 -20.06
N PRO A 44 -20.77 11.87 -20.73
CA PRO A 44 -19.76 11.93 -21.80
C PRO A 44 -18.36 11.46 -21.37
N TYR A 45 -17.99 11.71 -20.11
CA TYR A 45 -16.68 11.35 -19.55
C TYR A 45 -16.74 10.20 -18.53
N ILE A 46 -17.79 9.36 -18.60
CA ILE A 46 -17.84 8.09 -17.86
C ILE A 46 -18.04 6.99 -18.89
N LEU A 47 -17.26 5.92 -18.79
CA LEU A 47 -17.43 4.76 -19.64
C LEU A 47 -18.70 4.03 -19.20
N PRO A 48 -19.64 3.73 -20.12
CA PRO A 48 -20.88 3.09 -19.74
C PRO A 48 -20.62 1.69 -19.18
N VAL A 49 -21.35 1.35 -18.12
CA VAL A 49 -21.51 -0.04 -17.70
C VAL A 49 -22.68 -0.60 -18.49
N LEU A 50 -22.43 -1.64 -19.29
CA LEU A 50 -23.44 -2.22 -20.18
C LEU A 50 -24.34 -3.20 -19.43
N ASP A 51 -23.75 -4.01 -18.56
CA ASP A 51 -24.48 -4.99 -17.76
C ASP A 51 -23.70 -5.36 -16.48
N ILE A 52 -24.43 -5.80 -15.46
CA ILE A 52 -23.87 -6.39 -14.24
C ILE A 52 -24.68 -7.63 -13.89
N HIS A 53 -24.00 -8.75 -13.70
CA HIS A 53 -24.63 -10.02 -13.36
C HIS A 53 -23.99 -10.67 -12.13
N TYR A 54 -24.82 -10.96 -11.11
CA TYR A 54 -24.37 -11.73 -9.96
C TYR A 54 -24.48 -13.25 -10.18
N SER A 55 -23.34 -13.94 -10.16
CA SER A 55 -23.28 -15.40 -10.17
C SER A 55 -23.24 -15.96 -8.74
N LYS A 56 -24.37 -16.56 -8.31
CA LYS A 56 -24.47 -17.27 -7.03
C LYS A 56 -23.49 -18.44 -6.91
N GLU A 57 -23.34 -19.21 -7.98
CA GLU A 57 -22.45 -20.37 -8.02
C GLU A 57 -20.99 -19.96 -7.83
N LYS A 58 -20.54 -18.93 -8.55
CA LYS A 58 -19.15 -18.46 -8.51
C LYS A 58 -18.87 -17.48 -7.36
N LYS A 59 -19.92 -17.01 -6.66
CA LYS A 59 -19.83 -15.94 -5.65
C LYS A 59 -19.08 -14.72 -6.22
N ALA A 60 -19.47 -14.29 -7.41
CA ALA A 60 -18.81 -13.23 -8.14
C ALA A 60 -19.80 -12.39 -8.95
N LEU A 61 -19.47 -11.12 -9.17
CA LEU A 61 -20.14 -10.22 -10.08
C LEU A 61 -19.39 -10.21 -11.41
N LEU A 62 -20.13 -10.32 -12.50
CA LEU A 62 -19.65 -10.07 -13.83
C LEU A 62 -20.07 -8.65 -14.23
N VAL A 63 -19.11 -7.79 -14.52
CA VAL A 63 -19.34 -6.44 -15.04
C VAL A 63 -18.95 -6.42 -16.50
N VAL A 64 -19.81 -5.85 -17.35
CA VAL A 64 -19.60 -5.75 -18.79
C VAL A 64 -19.47 -4.27 -19.18
N GLN A 65 -18.39 -3.92 -19.86
CA GLN A 65 -18.14 -2.58 -20.39
C GLN A 65 -17.69 -2.64 -21.86
N PRO A 66 -17.73 -1.54 -22.61
CA PRO A 66 -17.09 -1.50 -23.92
C PRO A 66 -15.58 -1.70 -23.81
N PHE A 67 -15.00 -2.43 -24.76
CA PHE A 67 -13.54 -2.49 -24.92
C PHE A 67 -13.05 -1.27 -25.69
N VAL A 68 -12.15 -0.49 -25.07
CA VAL A 68 -11.55 0.69 -25.70
C VAL A 68 -10.16 0.34 -26.22
N ALA A 69 -10.05 0.18 -27.54
CA ALA A 69 -8.82 -0.27 -28.20
C ALA A 69 -7.63 0.71 -28.06
N SER A 70 -7.92 1.99 -27.83
CA SER A 70 -6.93 3.04 -27.55
C SER A 70 -6.37 2.98 -26.12
N GLY A 71 -6.93 2.16 -25.24
CA GLY A 71 -6.42 1.93 -23.90
C GLY A 71 -6.70 3.07 -22.92
N SER A 72 -5.97 3.06 -21.81
CA SER A 72 -6.08 4.03 -20.72
C SER A 72 -5.12 5.22 -20.84
N ILE A 73 -5.27 6.22 -19.97
CA ILE A 73 -4.28 7.30 -19.82
C ILE A 73 -2.89 6.73 -19.52
N LYS A 74 -2.79 5.68 -18.70
CA LYS A 74 -1.52 4.97 -18.47
C LYS A 74 -0.97 4.35 -19.74
N ASP A 75 -1.83 3.72 -20.56
CA ASP A 75 -1.41 3.20 -21.87
C ASP A 75 -0.90 4.34 -22.78
N ARG A 76 -1.50 5.53 -22.71
CA ARG A 76 -1.05 6.72 -23.44
C ARG A 76 0.32 7.22 -22.97
N ILE A 77 0.58 7.27 -21.66
CA ILE A 77 1.86 7.67 -21.05
C ILE A 77 3.00 6.72 -21.44
N TYR A 78 2.71 5.41 -21.45
CA TYR A 78 3.69 4.36 -21.78
C TYR A 78 3.71 4.01 -23.28
N GLN A 79 2.99 4.75 -24.12
CA GLN A 79 2.93 4.56 -25.58
C GLN A 79 2.55 3.12 -25.98
N VAL A 80 1.61 2.53 -25.27
CA VAL A 80 1.18 1.14 -25.45
C VAL A 80 0.33 1.02 -26.72
N ALA A 81 0.85 0.28 -27.71
CA ALA A 81 0.14 0.06 -28.96
C ALA A 81 -1.03 -0.95 -28.87
N ASN A 82 -1.04 -1.82 -27.86
CA ASN A 82 -2.12 -2.78 -27.65
C ASN A 82 -2.40 -2.94 -26.15
N PRO A 83 -3.54 -2.42 -25.64
CA PRO A 83 -3.87 -2.44 -24.21
C PRO A 83 -4.17 -3.83 -23.67
N ALA A 84 -4.38 -4.84 -24.54
CA ALA A 84 -4.60 -6.22 -24.15
C ALA A 84 -3.32 -7.02 -23.84
N LYS A 85 -2.13 -6.42 -24.04
CA LYS A 85 -0.87 -7.06 -23.66
C LYS A 85 -0.73 -7.18 -22.13
N PRO A 86 0.08 -8.15 -21.64
CA PRO A 86 0.38 -8.29 -20.22
C PRO A 86 1.00 -7.03 -19.60
N TYR A 87 0.75 -6.81 -18.30
CA TYR A 87 1.15 -5.60 -17.57
C TYR A 87 2.66 -5.30 -17.65
N ASP A 88 3.49 -6.33 -17.46
CA ASP A 88 4.97 -6.27 -17.51
C ASP A 88 5.52 -5.96 -18.90
N VAL A 89 4.72 -6.18 -19.94
CA VAL A 89 5.04 -5.78 -21.32
C VAL A 89 4.60 -4.34 -21.58
N LYS A 90 3.46 -3.91 -21.04
CA LYS A 90 2.88 -2.59 -21.25
C LYS A 90 3.65 -1.48 -20.53
N TYR A 91 3.97 -1.67 -19.26
CA TYR A 91 4.42 -0.59 -18.38
C TYR A 91 5.91 -0.70 -18.04
N ARG A 92 6.75 -0.61 -19.07
CA ARG A 92 8.20 -0.49 -18.89
C ARG A 92 8.61 0.96 -18.79
N LEU A 93 9.41 1.27 -17.78
CA LEU A 93 9.82 2.64 -17.48
C LEU A 93 10.51 3.35 -18.65
N GLU A 94 11.24 2.61 -19.47
CA GLU A 94 11.89 3.11 -20.70
C GLU A 94 10.93 3.72 -21.72
N ASN A 95 9.64 3.36 -21.67
CA ASN A 95 8.62 3.87 -22.57
C ASN A 95 7.76 4.98 -21.95
N ALA A 96 7.95 5.30 -20.67
CA ALA A 96 7.15 6.29 -19.97
C ALA A 96 7.53 7.70 -20.40
N HIS A 97 6.54 8.49 -20.84
CA HIS A 97 6.75 9.87 -21.26
C HIS A 97 5.60 10.77 -20.76
N PRO A 98 5.90 12.01 -20.33
CA PRO A 98 4.88 13.02 -20.10
C PRO A 98 3.97 13.21 -21.30
N LEU A 99 2.70 13.51 -21.05
CA LEU A 99 1.75 13.87 -22.10
C LEU A 99 1.97 15.33 -22.55
N PRO A 100 1.60 15.68 -23.78
CA PRO A 100 1.56 17.07 -24.22
C PRO A 100 0.62 17.91 -23.35
N PHE A 101 0.97 19.16 -23.07
CA PHE A 101 0.19 20.07 -22.22
C PHE A 101 -1.29 20.17 -22.64
N GLU A 102 -1.56 20.23 -23.94
CA GLU A 102 -2.93 20.29 -24.49
C GLU A 102 -3.76 19.03 -24.10
N GLU A 103 -3.14 17.84 -24.16
CA GLU A 103 -3.78 16.60 -23.71
C GLU A 103 -3.96 16.59 -22.18
N ILE A 104 -2.98 17.08 -21.42
CA ILE A 104 -3.08 17.20 -19.96
C ILE A 104 -4.26 18.09 -19.59
N ALA A 105 -4.35 19.29 -20.16
CA ALA A 105 -5.42 20.25 -19.90
C ALA A 105 -6.79 19.63 -20.24
N LYS A 106 -6.90 19.02 -21.43
CA LYS A 106 -8.12 18.36 -21.90
C LYS A 106 -8.56 17.23 -20.98
N PHE A 107 -7.70 16.25 -20.73
CA PHE A 107 -8.04 15.09 -19.90
C PHE A 107 -8.32 15.49 -18.46
N SER A 108 -7.57 16.44 -17.91
CA SER A 108 -7.79 16.95 -16.56
C SER A 108 -9.16 17.60 -16.41
N ARG A 109 -9.55 18.46 -17.35
CA ARG A 109 -10.89 19.05 -17.42
C ARG A 109 -11.96 17.96 -17.48
N GLN A 110 -11.82 16.99 -18.37
CA GLN A 110 -12.80 15.91 -18.57
C GLN A 110 -12.97 15.03 -17.32
N ILE A 111 -11.87 14.71 -16.63
CA ILE A 111 -11.90 13.94 -15.37
C ILE A 111 -12.64 14.74 -14.30
N LEU A 112 -12.32 16.03 -14.09
CA LEU A 112 -12.98 16.85 -13.08
C LEU A 112 -14.46 17.09 -13.38
N GLU A 113 -14.85 17.26 -14.64
CA GLU A 113 -16.26 17.36 -15.03
C GLU A 113 -17.01 16.04 -14.74
N ALA A 114 -16.38 14.88 -14.93
CA ALA A 114 -16.94 13.59 -14.52
C ALA A 114 -17.09 13.46 -13.00
N LEU A 115 -16.08 13.91 -12.24
CA LEU A 115 -16.14 13.93 -10.78
C LEU A 115 -17.24 14.87 -10.28
N ALA A 116 -17.37 16.07 -10.82
CA ALA A 116 -18.47 16.98 -10.51
C ALA A 116 -19.84 16.33 -10.78
N GLY A 117 -19.98 15.65 -11.93
CA GLY A 117 -21.17 14.86 -12.28
C GLY A 117 -21.49 13.78 -11.24
N LEU A 118 -20.50 12.99 -10.83
CA LEU A 118 -20.65 11.95 -9.80
C LEU A 118 -20.99 12.53 -8.42
N ARG A 119 -20.28 13.59 -7.99
CA ARG A 119 -20.50 14.29 -6.73
C ARG A 119 -21.91 14.86 -6.64
N SER A 120 -22.46 15.40 -7.73
CA SER A 120 -23.87 15.86 -7.82
C SER A 120 -24.90 14.76 -7.53
N LYS A 121 -24.50 13.49 -7.67
CA LYS A 121 -25.31 12.29 -7.37
C LYS A 121 -24.98 11.67 -6.02
N GLY A 122 -24.08 12.28 -5.25
CA GLY A 122 -23.61 11.81 -3.97
C GLY A 122 -22.63 10.63 -4.08
N LEU A 123 -21.93 10.49 -5.20
CA LEU A 123 -20.92 9.46 -5.42
C LEU A 123 -19.51 10.05 -5.28
N VAL A 124 -18.65 9.37 -4.52
CA VAL A 124 -17.21 9.65 -4.41
C VAL A 124 -16.46 8.56 -5.17
N CYS A 125 -15.53 8.93 -6.04
CA CYS A 125 -14.71 7.98 -6.79
C CYS A 125 -13.39 7.68 -6.06
N ASP A 126 -13.36 6.63 -5.24
CA ASP A 126 -12.20 6.27 -4.39
C ASP A 126 -11.26 5.21 -5.02
N HIS A 127 -11.44 4.92 -6.31
CA HIS A 127 -10.60 3.99 -7.11
C HIS A 127 -10.06 4.62 -8.40
N LEU A 128 -10.07 5.96 -8.47
CA LEU A 128 -9.59 6.70 -9.62
C LEU A 128 -8.08 6.49 -9.82
N ARG A 129 -7.66 5.97 -10.98
CA ARG A 129 -6.26 5.80 -11.39
C ARG A 129 -6.11 6.00 -12.91
N SER A 130 -4.91 6.32 -13.39
CA SER A 130 -4.59 6.44 -14.82
C SER A 130 -4.85 5.15 -15.62
N THR A 131 -4.88 4.00 -14.95
CA THR A 131 -5.26 2.69 -15.50
C THR A 131 -6.77 2.53 -15.70
N ASN A 132 -7.57 3.31 -14.97
CA ASN A 132 -9.03 3.23 -14.93
C ASN A 132 -9.71 4.42 -15.61
N VAL A 133 -8.94 5.27 -16.30
CA VAL A 133 -9.43 6.34 -17.16
C VAL A 133 -9.09 5.97 -18.60
N LEU A 134 -10.10 5.58 -19.38
CA LEU A 134 -9.93 5.17 -20.77
C LEU A 134 -9.91 6.37 -21.70
N VAL A 135 -9.07 6.32 -22.73
CA VAL A 135 -9.03 7.33 -23.80
C VAL A 135 -9.89 6.82 -24.93
N ASP A 136 -11.14 7.25 -25.02
CA ASP A 136 -12.11 6.81 -26.01
C ASP A 136 -12.48 7.96 -26.95
N ASP A 137 -12.23 7.78 -28.25
CA ASP A 137 -12.36 8.82 -29.27
C ASP A 137 -11.72 10.16 -28.88
N GLY A 138 -10.50 10.08 -28.32
CA GLY A 138 -9.74 11.23 -27.85
C GLY A 138 -10.27 11.90 -26.58
N ASN A 139 -11.21 11.28 -25.86
CA ASN A 139 -11.76 11.79 -24.59
C ASN A 139 -11.42 10.86 -23.43
N ALA A 140 -11.10 11.43 -22.27
CA ALA A 140 -10.94 10.69 -21.03
C ALA A 140 -12.30 10.26 -20.47
N ARG A 141 -12.47 8.97 -20.17
CA ARG A 141 -13.67 8.38 -19.60
C ARG A 141 -13.35 7.51 -18.39
N LEU A 142 -14.01 7.78 -17.26
CA LEU A 142 -13.86 7.00 -16.03
C LEU A 142 -14.53 5.62 -16.19
N ALA A 143 -13.79 4.51 -16.01
CA ALA A 143 -14.31 3.17 -16.25
C ALA A 143 -14.84 2.46 -15.00
N GLU A 144 -14.10 2.48 -13.90
CA GLU A 144 -14.40 1.62 -12.74
C GLU A 144 -15.32 2.28 -11.69
N ILE A 145 -16.31 3.07 -12.12
CA ILE A 145 -17.23 3.77 -11.21
C ILE A 145 -18.13 2.83 -10.37
N TYR A 146 -18.16 1.54 -10.71
CA TYR A 146 -18.89 0.51 -9.98
C TYR A 146 -18.22 0.11 -8.66
N THR A 147 -16.90 0.28 -8.51
CA THR A 147 -16.18 -0.14 -7.29
C THR A 147 -16.63 0.60 -6.03
N PRO A 148 -16.78 1.95 -5.99
CA PRO A 148 -17.32 2.63 -4.82
C PRO A 148 -18.77 2.22 -4.55
N LEU A 149 -19.56 2.00 -5.60
CA LEU A 149 -20.96 1.60 -5.51
C LEU A 149 -21.17 0.19 -4.98
N LEU A 150 -20.22 -0.70 -5.27
CA LEU A 150 -20.17 -2.04 -4.72
C LEU A 150 -19.52 -2.08 -3.34
N ALA A 151 -19.14 -0.94 -2.75
CA ALA A 151 -18.44 -0.88 -1.48
C ALA A 151 -17.21 -1.81 -1.42
N ILE A 152 -16.46 -1.86 -2.51
CA ILE A 152 -15.16 -2.52 -2.60
C ILE A 152 -14.12 -1.62 -1.91
N ASP A 153 -13.10 -2.22 -1.30
CA ASP A 153 -12.02 -1.46 -0.67
C ASP A 153 -10.97 -1.00 -1.68
N ARG A 154 -10.48 0.23 -1.47
CA ARG A 154 -9.44 0.82 -2.32
C ARG A 154 -8.14 0.04 -2.17
N TYR A 155 -7.32 0.08 -3.23
CA TYR A 155 -6.03 -0.59 -3.19
C TYR A 155 -5.13 -0.05 -2.07
N LYS A 156 -4.35 -0.94 -1.45
CA LYS A 156 -3.49 -0.61 -0.31
C LYS A 156 -2.43 0.43 -0.66
N ASP A 157 -1.76 0.25 -1.80
CA ASP A 157 -0.76 1.19 -2.35
C ASP A 157 -1.31 2.61 -2.46
N SER A 158 -2.50 2.75 -3.05
CA SER A 158 -3.20 4.02 -3.18
C SER A 158 -3.53 4.62 -1.81
N ARG A 159 -4.02 3.81 -0.87
CA ARG A 159 -4.34 4.23 0.50
C ARG A 159 -3.13 4.70 1.29
N ASP A 160 -2.00 4.01 1.17
CA ASP A 160 -0.77 4.36 1.88
C ASP A 160 -0.25 5.75 1.44
N LEU A 161 -0.55 6.14 0.19
CA LEU A 161 -0.23 7.47 -0.35
C LEU A 161 -1.24 8.55 0.04
N THR A 162 -2.52 8.21 0.29
CA THR A 162 -3.57 9.22 0.50
C THR A 162 -3.99 9.42 1.96
N VAL A 163 -3.89 8.38 2.81
CA VAL A 163 -4.53 8.36 4.14
C VAL A 163 -4.08 9.50 5.06
N SER A 164 -2.85 9.98 4.91
CA SER A 164 -2.29 11.10 5.68
C SER A 164 -2.93 12.45 5.33
N LEU A 165 -3.52 12.57 4.15
CA LEU A 165 -4.10 13.81 3.61
C LEU A 165 -5.64 13.82 3.61
N GLU A 166 -6.28 12.65 3.73
CA GLU A 166 -7.74 12.46 3.69
C GLU A 166 -8.53 13.20 4.80
N GLN A 167 -7.86 13.80 5.79
CA GLN A 167 -8.49 14.68 6.77
C GLN A 167 -8.77 16.10 6.24
N HIS A 168 -8.03 16.50 5.21
CA HIS A 168 -7.99 17.88 4.70
C HIS A 168 -8.39 17.96 3.22
N MET A 169 -8.38 16.85 2.50
CA MET A 169 -8.70 16.79 1.08
C MET A 169 -9.61 15.60 0.77
N ASP A 170 -10.56 15.79 -0.14
CA ASP A 170 -11.42 14.71 -0.60
C ASP A 170 -10.61 13.66 -1.38
N ILE A 171 -10.87 12.37 -1.13
CA ILE A 171 -10.08 11.25 -1.68
C ILE A 171 -10.04 11.24 -3.21
N ASP A 172 -11.14 11.51 -3.89
CA ASP A 172 -11.21 11.54 -5.35
C ASP A 172 -10.35 12.67 -5.97
N LEU A 173 -10.10 13.76 -5.22
CA LEU A 173 -9.18 14.83 -5.64
C LEU A 173 -7.71 14.50 -5.38
N LEU A 174 -7.39 13.79 -4.28
CA LEU A 174 -6.05 13.26 -4.07
C LEU A 174 -5.64 12.29 -5.18
N LEU A 175 -6.57 11.39 -5.56
CA LEU A 175 -6.35 10.45 -6.66
C LEU A 175 -6.26 11.15 -8.02
N TYR A 176 -7.08 12.18 -8.25
CA TYR A 176 -6.93 13.04 -9.44
C TYR A 176 -5.55 13.72 -9.47
N GLY A 177 -5.07 14.26 -8.35
CA GLY A 177 -3.74 14.86 -8.24
C GLY A 177 -2.62 13.88 -8.60
N GLN A 178 -2.75 12.61 -8.22
CA GLN A 178 -1.80 11.55 -8.63
C GLN A 178 -1.81 11.33 -10.15
N ILE A 179 -2.99 11.32 -10.79
CA ILE A 179 -3.09 11.20 -12.26
C ILE A 179 -2.50 12.43 -12.94
N LEU A 180 -2.79 13.64 -12.44
CA LEU A 180 -2.23 14.88 -12.99
C LEU A 180 -0.70 14.87 -12.93
N TYR A 181 -0.14 14.45 -11.80
CA TYR A 181 1.30 14.25 -11.64
C TYR A 181 1.86 13.24 -12.65
N GLU A 182 1.19 12.07 -12.81
CA GLU A 182 1.63 11.02 -13.74
C GLU A 182 1.57 11.49 -15.19
N MET A 183 0.51 12.20 -15.59
CA MET A 183 0.41 12.78 -16.94
C MET A 183 1.50 13.83 -17.19
N ALA A 184 1.86 14.64 -16.19
CA ALA A 184 2.81 15.73 -16.31
C ALA A 184 4.29 15.27 -16.25
N THR A 185 4.57 14.14 -15.60
CA THR A 185 5.94 13.65 -15.38
C THR A 185 6.23 12.34 -16.12
N GLY A 186 5.21 11.61 -16.54
CA GLY A 186 5.31 10.23 -16.99
C GLY A 186 5.54 9.22 -15.85
N MET A 187 5.56 9.67 -14.59
CA MET A 187 5.99 8.88 -13.43
C MET A 187 4.88 8.79 -12.39
N GLU A 188 4.72 7.62 -11.77
CA GLU A 188 3.79 7.49 -10.64
C GLU A 188 4.31 8.26 -9.43
N LEU A 189 3.38 8.86 -8.68
CA LEU A 189 3.72 9.48 -7.41
C LEU A 189 3.94 8.40 -6.35
N LEU A 190 5.14 8.33 -5.77
CA LEU A 190 5.54 7.30 -4.80
C LEU A 190 5.56 7.79 -3.35
N SER A 191 5.15 9.03 -3.12
CA SER A 191 5.05 9.68 -1.81
C SER A 191 3.68 10.35 -1.66
N PRO A 192 3.22 10.65 -0.43
CA PRO A 192 1.94 11.32 -0.24
C PRO A 192 1.82 12.68 -0.94
N GLN A 193 2.94 13.36 -1.18
CA GLN A 193 3.02 14.66 -1.84
C GLN A 193 4.16 14.64 -2.89
N PRO A 194 4.06 15.41 -3.99
CA PRO A 194 5.14 15.62 -4.95
C PRO A 194 6.41 16.18 -4.31
N GLU A 195 7.56 16.09 -4.97
CA GLU A 195 8.75 16.84 -4.52
C GLU A 195 8.69 18.28 -5.04
N GLU A 196 9.05 19.26 -4.20
CA GLU A 196 9.01 20.70 -4.55
C GLU A 196 9.85 21.01 -5.80
N GLY A 197 11.04 20.42 -5.92
CA GLY A 197 11.90 20.58 -7.10
C GLY A 197 11.30 19.98 -8.38
N VAL A 198 10.39 19.00 -8.28
CA VAL A 198 9.65 18.51 -9.45
C VAL A 198 8.58 19.52 -9.86
N LEU A 199 7.85 20.10 -8.90
CA LEU A 199 6.81 21.11 -9.16
C LEU A 199 7.39 22.35 -9.87
N GLU A 200 8.59 22.79 -9.50
CA GLU A 200 9.30 23.90 -10.15
C GLU A 200 9.62 23.67 -11.64
N MET A 201 9.70 22.41 -12.07
CA MET A 201 9.97 22.04 -13.46
C MET A 201 8.71 21.88 -14.31
N LEU A 202 7.53 21.82 -13.68
CA LEU A 202 6.26 21.66 -14.39
C LEU A 202 5.77 22.99 -14.95
N ALA A 203 4.82 22.92 -15.89
CA ALA A 203 4.09 24.11 -16.31
C ALA A 203 3.38 24.74 -15.09
N PRO A 204 3.43 26.08 -14.92
CA PRO A 204 2.86 26.75 -13.75
C PRO A 204 1.40 26.37 -13.51
N GLU A 205 0.61 26.25 -14.57
CA GLU A 205 -0.81 25.91 -14.53
C GLU A 205 -1.05 24.51 -13.94
N ILE A 206 -0.12 23.57 -14.16
CA ILE A 206 -0.16 22.22 -13.58
C ILE A 206 0.32 22.24 -12.13
N ALA A 207 1.42 22.94 -11.87
CA ALA A 207 2.02 23.04 -10.54
C ALA A 207 1.04 23.69 -9.54
N GLU A 208 0.35 24.77 -9.93
CA GLU A 208 -0.67 25.44 -9.11
C GLU A 208 -1.77 24.49 -8.63
N VAL A 209 -2.27 23.62 -9.52
CA VAL A 209 -3.29 22.63 -9.17
C VAL A 209 -2.75 21.58 -8.21
N LEU A 210 -1.53 21.07 -8.45
CA LEU A 210 -0.90 20.09 -7.56
C LEU A 210 -0.61 20.70 -6.18
N VAL A 211 -0.15 21.95 -6.12
CA VAL A 211 0.06 22.68 -4.87
C VAL A 211 -1.24 22.81 -4.08
N ALA A 212 -2.32 23.23 -4.75
CA ALA A 212 -3.63 23.37 -4.10
C ALA A 212 -4.17 22.04 -3.55
N ILE A 213 -3.95 20.92 -4.24
CA ILE A 213 -4.41 19.60 -3.78
C ILE A 213 -3.56 19.07 -2.62
N PHE A 214 -2.22 19.15 -2.74
CA PHE A 214 -1.31 18.43 -1.85
C PHE A 214 -0.75 19.27 -0.68
N TYR A 215 -0.69 20.59 -0.82
CA TYR A 215 -0.04 21.50 0.14
C TYR A 215 -0.95 22.57 0.72
N GLU A 216 -1.89 23.08 -0.07
CA GLU A 216 -2.80 24.16 0.32
C GLU A 216 -4.28 23.74 0.23
N PRO A 217 -4.70 22.63 0.87
CA PRO A 217 -6.06 22.15 0.79
C PRO A 217 -7.09 23.17 1.32
N GLU A 218 -6.69 24.06 2.22
CA GLU A 218 -7.54 25.14 2.72
C GLU A 218 -7.92 26.15 1.65
N ALA A 219 -7.08 26.35 0.61
CA ALA A 219 -7.37 27.25 -0.49
C ALA A 219 -8.53 26.75 -1.37
N LEU A 220 -8.77 25.42 -1.36
CA LEU A 220 -9.86 24.77 -2.11
C LEU A 220 -11.13 24.57 -1.27
N ALA A 221 -11.07 24.83 0.03
CA ALA A 221 -12.23 24.66 0.91
C ALA A 221 -13.29 25.75 0.65
N ALA A 222 -14.56 25.35 0.66
CA ALA A 222 -15.66 26.31 0.53
C ALA A 222 -15.59 27.37 1.67
N PRO A 223 -15.83 28.67 1.38
CA PRO A 223 -15.76 29.71 2.39
C PRO A 223 -16.75 29.46 3.52
N GLU A 224 -16.28 29.47 4.78
CA GLU A 224 -17.19 29.33 5.92
C GLU A 224 -18.23 30.46 5.89
N PRO A 225 -19.53 30.17 6.08
CA PRO A 225 -20.54 31.21 6.14
C PRO A 225 -20.22 32.14 7.31
N ALA A 226 -20.16 33.44 7.03
CA ALA A 226 -19.89 34.47 8.03
C ALA A 226 -20.81 34.29 9.25
N PRO A 227 -20.30 34.48 10.49
CA PRO A 227 -21.12 34.36 11.68
C PRO A 227 -22.25 35.41 11.62
N LEU A 228 -23.49 34.92 11.51
CA LEU A 228 -24.70 35.73 11.60
C LEU A 228 -24.70 36.50 12.92
N SER A 229 -24.47 37.81 12.85
CA SER A 229 -24.71 38.72 13.95
C SER A 229 -26.22 38.82 14.22
N SER A 230 -26.64 38.31 15.37
CA SER A 230 -27.78 38.72 16.19
C SER A 230 -29.11 39.11 15.50
N GLY A 231 -30.11 38.24 15.69
CA GLY A 231 -31.46 38.62 16.11
C GLY A 231 -32.51 38.76 15.01
N VAL A 232 -33.43 37.80 14.91
CA VAL A 232 -34.88 37.97 15.12
C VAL A 232 -35.46 36.59 15.48
N GLU A 233 -36.23 36.55 16.57
CA GLU A 233 -37.00 35.40 17.05
C GLU A 233 -38.14 35.04 16.07
N ALA A 234 -38.32 33.74 15.79
CA ALA A 234 -39.60 33.21 15.33
C ALA A 234 -39.75 31.77 15.79
N GLU A 235 -40.68 31.59 16.73
CA GLU A 235 -41.18 30.34 17.30
C GLU A 235 -41.81 29.41 16.25
N GLY A 236 -41.79 28.09 16.48
CA GLY A 236 -42.72 27.18 15.79
C GLY A 236 -42.35 25.70 15.67
N ASN A 237 -42.38 24.98 16.80
CA ASN A 237 -42.87 23.60 16.99
C ASN A 237 -42.33 22.39 16.17
N ASN A 238 -41.62 21.52 16.92
CA ASN A 238 -41.86 20.09 17.19
C ASN A 238 -41.85 19.04 16.05
N ALA A 239 -40.90 18.09 16.15
CA ALA A 239 -41.23 16.69 16.45
C ALA A 239 -39.98 15.92 16.93
N GLU A 240 -40.14 15.25 18.06
CA GLU A 240 -39.16 14.53 18.89
C GLU A 240 -38.56 13.29 18.22
N PHE A 241 -37.29 13.01 18.51
CA PHE A 241 -36.84 11.65 18.80
C PHE A 241 -35.70 11.72 19.82
N ASP A 242 -36.01 11.26 21.04
CA ASP A 242 -35.09 11.08 22.15
C ASP A 242 -34.47 9.68 22.04
N ASP A 243 -33.14 9.58 22.14
CA ASP A 243 -32.56 8.52 22.96
C ASP A 243 -31.12 8.86 23.36
N THR A 244 -30.95 8.85 24.68
CA THR A 244 -29.79 9.29 25.44
C THR A 244 -28.69 8.23 25.51
N ALA A 245 -27.45 8.62 25.20
CA ALA A 245 -26.23 8.13 25.86
C ALA A 245 -25.11 9.18 25.74
N SER A 246 -24.91 9.93 26.83
CA SER A 246 -23.90 10.97 27.03
C SER A 246 -22.57 10.34 27.48
N VAL A 247 -21.36 10.74 27.02
CA VAL A 247 -20.60 11.91 27.51
C VAL A 247 -19.24 11.99 26.78
N SER A 248 -18.88 13.22 26.36
CA SER A 248 -17.53 13.77 26.06
C SER A 248 -16.82 13.40 24.76
N THR A 249 -16.84 14.28 23.75
CA THR A 249 -15.92 15.44 23.65
C THR A 249 -16.24 16.26 22.38
N SER A 250 -16.83 17.42 22.63
CA SER A 250 -16.90 18.68 21.88
C SER A 250 -16.25 18.85 20.48
N VAL A 251 -16.98 19.58 19.63
CA VAL A 251 -16.64 20.31 18.37
C VAL A 251 -17.06 19.64 17.05
N ALA A 252 -17.13 18.31 16.94
CA ALA A 252 -17.47 17.65 15.67
C ALA A 252 -18.97 17.64 15.30
N SER A 253 -19.88 17.84 16.27
CA SER A 253 -21.30 17.51 16.10
C SER A 253 -22.18 18.61 15.48
N ILE A 254 -21.63 19.78 15.12
CA ILE A 254 -22.35 20.86 14.42
C ILE A 254 -22.05 20.87 12.90
N ARG A 255 -21.23 19.93 12.39
CA ARG A 255 -21.09 19.71 10.92
C ARG A 255 -22.22 18.87 10.31
N ASN A 256 -23.28 18.60 11.08
CA ASN A 256 -24.39 17.76 10.66
C ASN A 256 -25.41 18.54 9.82
N LYS A 257 -25.21 18.55 8.48
CA LYS A 257 -26.23 18.33 7.42
C LYS A 257 -25.96 19.00 6.06
N LYS A 258 -24.84 19.69 5.79
CA LYS A 258 -24.68 20.43 4.50
C LYS A 258 -23.35 20.37 3.73
N HIS A 259 -22.31 19.68 4.17
CA HIS A 259 -21.10 19.50 3.35
C HIS A 259 -20.75 18.02 3.19
N LEU A 260 -21.43 17.35 2.27
CA LEU A 260 -20.78 16.25 1.54
C LEU A 260 -19.75 16.95 0.65
N PHE A 261 -18.50 16.51 0.64
CA PHE A 261 -17.38 17.10 -0.08
C PHE A 261 -16.79 18.38 0.56
N MET A 262 -15.49 18.37 0.79
CA MET A 262 -14.73 19.51 1.34
C MET A 262 -14.49 20.59 0.29
N VAL A 263 -14.27 20.17 -0.95
CA VAL A 263 -13.92 21.04 -2.08
C VAL A 263 -15.08 21.20 -3.05
N ASP A 264 -15.28 22.42 -3.54
CA ASP A 264 -16.18 22.71 -4.66
C ASP A 264 -15.44 22.53 -6.00
N VAL A 265 -15.72 21.42 -6.69
CA VAL A 265 -15.07 21.09 -7.97
C VAL A 265 -15.52 22.03 -9.09
N GLU A 266 -16.73 22.59 -9.03
CA GLU A 266 -17.19 23.53 -10.05
C GLU A 266 -16.41 24.85 -9.94
N GLN A 267 -16.18 25.31 -8.71
CA GLN A 267 -15.33 26.48 -8.45
C GLN A 267 -13.88 26.22 -8.90
N MET A 268 -13.33 25.04 -8.58
CA MET A 268 -11.99 24.63 -9.03
C MET A 268 -11.85 24.62 -10.57
N LEU A 269 -12.89 24.16 -11.29
CA LEU A 269 -12.92 24.18 -12.76
C LEU A 269 -12.93 25.60 -13.36
N GLU A 270 -13.33 26.60 -12.58
CA GLU A 270 -13.41 28.00 -12.99
C GLU A 270 -12.16 28.81 -12.58
N ASP A 271 -11.55 28.47 -11.44
CA ASP A 271 -10.44 29.24 -10.85
C ASP A 271 -9.06 28.92 -11.44
N PHE A 272 -8.82 27.69 -11.89
CA PHE A 272 -7.50 27.29 -12.38
C PHE A 272 -7.35 27.44 -13.90
N SER A 273 -6.25 28.09 -14.30
CA SER A 273 -5.85 28.34 -15.69
C SER A 273 -5.70 27.07 -16.54
N LEU A 274 -5.25 25.97 -15.93
CA LEU A 274 -5.13 24.65 -16.57
C LEU A 274 -6.44 24.22 -17.24
N PHE A 275 -7.58 24.44 -16.57
CA PHE A 275 -8.89 24.02 -17.06
C PHE A 275 -9.49 25.01 -18.05
N ALA A 276 -9.06 26.27 -18.01
CA ALA A 276 -9.43 27.27 -19.02
C ALA A 276 -8.72 27.04 -20.37
N ALA A 277 -7.55 26.41 -20.36
CA ALA A 277 -6.81 26.06 -21.58
C ALA A 277 -7.53 25.02 -22.45
N ALA A 278 -8.36 24.15 -21.86
CA ALA A 278 -9.17 23.15 -22.56
C ALA A 278 -10.48 23.75 -23.11
N SER A 279 -10.38 24.81 -23.93
CA SER A 279 -11.54 25.57 -24.44
C SER A 279 -12.51 24.77 -25.32
N ASP A 280 -12.07 23.63 -25.87
CA ASP A 280 -12.85 22.69 -26.65
C ASP A 280 -13.68 21.72 -25.80
N VAL A 281 -13.44 21.67 -24.49
CA VAL A 281 -14.18 20.83 -23.54
C VAL A 281 -15.33 21.63 -22.92
N PRO A 282 -16.58 21.44 -23.38
CA PRO A 282 -17.73 22.17 -22.85
C PRO A 282 -18.05 21.79 -21.40
N PRO A 283 -18.50 22.74 -20.55
CA PRO A 283 -18.96 22.45 -19.20
C PRO A 283 -20.11 21.46 -19.23
N ILE A 284 -19.99 20.34 -18.52
CA ILE A 284 -20.94 19.24 -18.63
C ILE A 284 -22.32 19.60 -18.11
N ARG A 285 -22.41 20.53 -17.15
CA ARG A 285 -23.69 21.09 -16.67
C ARG A 285 -24.59 21.60 -17.80
N THR A 286 -23.99 21.99 -18.92
CA THR A 286 -24.71 22.49 -20.11
C THR A 286 -25.07 21.39 -21.12
N LEU A 287 -24.34 20.27 -21.13
CA LEU A 287 -24.55 19.13 -22.04
C LEU A 287 -25.37 17.99 -21.43
N PHE A 288 -25.36 17.89 -20.11
CA PHE A 288 -25.95 16.80 -19.37
C PHE A 288 -26.89 17.36 -18.31
N SER A 289 -28.21 17.23 -18.53
CA SER A 289 -29.22 17.64 -17.55
C SER A 289 -29.28 16.74 -16.31
N GLY A 290 -28.31 15.83 -16.14
CA GLY A 290 -28.36 14.76 -15.16
C GLY A 290 -29.40 13.72 -15.51
N PHE A 291 -29.04 12.44 -15.50
CA PHE A 291 -30.07 11.41 -15.38
C PHE A 291 -30.69 11.47 -13.97
N ARG A 292 -31.97 11.08 -13.87
CA ARG A 292 -32.71 11.10 -12.61
C ARG A 292 -32.56 9.74 -11.92
N LEU A 293 -31.92 9.75 -10.77
CA LEU A 293 -31.96 8.63 -9.83
C LEU A 293 -33.34 8.57 -9.17
N ASP A 294 -33.96 7.39 -9.15
CA ASP A 294 -35.13 7.14 -8.31
C ASP A 294 -34.76 7.07 -6.82
N SER A 295 -35.77 6.95 -5.95
CA SER A 295 -35.56 6.89 -4.49
C SER A 295 -34.81 5.64 -4.04
N GLY A 296 -34.99 4.52 -4.74
CA GLY A 296 -34.28 3.27 -4.52
C GLY A 296 -32.79 3.43 -4.83
N MET A 297 -32.46 3.87 -6.04
CA MET A 297 -31.08 4.10 -6.49
C MET A 297 -30.34 5.09 -5.58
N LYS A 298 -31.01 6.19 -5.15
CA LYS A 298 -30.42 7.16 -4.20
C LYS A 298 -30.11 6.52 -2.85
N SER A 299 -31.02 5.68 -2.36
CA SER A 299 -30.86 4.98 -1.08
C SER A 299 -29.71 3.98 -1.14
N THR A 300 -29.60 3.25 -2.25
CA THR A 300 -28.51 2.34 -2.60
C THR A 300 -27.16 3.04 -2.61
N ILE A 301 -27.02 4.15 -3.36
CA ILE A 301 -25.81 4.97 -3.39
C ILE A 301 -25.45 5.43 -1.97
N LYS A 302 -26.40 6.02 -1.24
CA LYS A 302 -26.18 6.51 0.12
C LYS A 302 -25.78 5.40 1.10
N TYR A 303 -26.21 4.16 0.88
CA TYR A 303 -25.82 3.03 1.69
C TYR A 303 -24.36 2.64 1.43
N SER A 304 -23.97 2.43 0.17
CA SER A 304 -22.58 2.13 -0.19
C SER A 304 -21.61 3.23 0.23
N MET A 305 -21.97 4.50 0.03
CA MET A 305 -21.11 5.62 0.43
C MET A 305 -20.92 5.71 1.94
N ARG A 306 -21.94 5.35 2.75
CA ARG A 306 -21.78 5.28 4.21
C ARG A 306 -20.81 4.19 4.63
N ILE A 307 -20.85 3.03 3.96
CA ILE A 307 -19.91 1.94 4.21
C ILE A 307 -18.49 2.39 3.89
N ASN A 308 -18.27 2.98 2.70
CA ASN A 308 -16.93 3.44 2.30
C ASN A 308 -16.43 4.55 3.21
N ALA A 309 -17.26 5.54 3.54
CA ALA A 309 -16.91 6.62 4.46
C ALA A 309 -16.52 6.09 5.86
N SER A 310 -17.29 5.12 6.39
CA SER A 310 -16.95 4.47 7.66
C SER A 310 -15.61 3.74 7.59
N ARG A 311 -15.31 3.09 6.46
CA ARG A 311 -14.05 2.38 6.24
C ARG A 311 -12.86 3.35 6.12
N SER A 312 -12.99 4.40 5.31
CA SER A 312 -11.98 5.46 5.21
C SER A 312 -11.70 6.10 6.56
N GLN A 313 -12.75 6.40 7.34
CA GLN A 313 -12.58 6.93 8.69
C GLN A 313 -11.80 5.98 9.61
N ALA A 314 -12.04 4.67 9.52
CA ALA A 314 -11.28 3.69 10.28
C ALA A 314 -9.79 3.69 9.89
N HIS A 315 -9.48 3.82 8.60
CA HIS A 315 -8.09 3.94 8.14
C HIS A 315 -7.41 5.21 8.64
N ILE A 316 -8.11 6.35 8.60
CA ILE A 316 -7.61 7.62 9.12
C ILE A 316 -7.30 7.52 10.62
N VAL A 317 -8.21 6.92 11.40
CA VAL A 317 -8.00 6.71 12.85
C VAL A 317 -6.79 5.82 13.10
N HIS A 318 -6.71 4.68 12.41
CA HIS A 318 -5.58 3.75 12.55
C HIS A 318 -4.25 4.42 12.19
N TYR A 319 -4.21 5.19 11.11
CA TYR A 319 -3.03 5.96 10.71
C TYR A 319 -2.62 6.97 11.79
N ASN A 320 -3.57 7.73 12.33
CA ASN A 320 -3.31 8.69 13.40
C ASN A 320 -2.76 8.02 14.67
N ASP A 321 -3.29 6.85 15.03
CA ASP A 321 -2.83 6.09 16.19
C ASP A 321 -1.38 5.61 15.99
N GLN A 322 -1.04 5.14 14.79
CA GLN A 322 0.34 4.78 14.43
C GLN A 322 1.29 5.98 14.50
N GLU A 323 0.89 7.12 13.94
CA GLU A 323 1.67 8.37 14.00
C GLU A 323 1.85 8.86 15.45
N ALA A 324 0.81 8.79 16.27
CA ALA A 324 0.88 9.14 17.69
C ALA A 324 1.85 8.23 18.44
N LEU A 325 1.81 6.92 18.17
CA LEU A 325 2.73 5.94 18.74
C LEU A 325 4.19 6.23 18.34
N LEU A 326 4.45 6.51 17.05
CA LEU A 326 5.77 6.84 16.55
C LEU A 326 6.32 8.11 17.21
N ARG A 327 5.51 9.16 17.34
CA ARG A 327 5.91 10.39 18.06
C ARG A 327 6.16 10.14 19.54
N ALA A 328 5.37 9.29 20.20
CA ALA A 328 5.60 8.91 21.59
C ALA A 328 6.93 8.15 21.76
N ARG A 329 7.23 7.22 20.84
CA ARG A 329 8.49 6.48 20.79
C ARG A 329 9.69 7.42 20.62
N GLN A 330 9.64 8.34 19.65
CA GLN A 330 10.71 9.30 19.42
C GLN A 330 10.96 10.20 20.65
N ARG A 331 9.90 10.62 21.36
CA ARG A 331 10.03 11.38 22.61
C ARG A 331 10.68 10.55 23.71
N ALA A 332 10.33 9.27 23.84
CA ALA A 332 10.94 8.37 24.81
C ALA A 332 12.43 8.15 24.50
N GLU A 333 12.79 7.93 23.23
CA GLU A 333 14.17 7.78 22.80
C GLU A 333 15.01 9.04 23.10
N ARG A 334 14.49 10.24 22.81
CA ARG A 334 15.17 11.51 23.18
C ARG A 334 15.43 11.62 24.68
N ARG A 335 14.46 11.27 25.53
CA ARG A 335 14.65 11.28 26.99
C ARG A 335 15.75 10.33 27.44
N VAL A 336 15.82 9.13 26.85
CA VAL A 336 16.90 8.16 27.13
C VAL A 336 18.27 8.72 26.72
N TYR A 337 18.33 9.42 25.57
CA TYR A 337 19.56 10.08 25.12
C TYR A 337 20.00 11.19 26.08
N GLU A 338 19.10 12.09 26.45
CA GLU A 338 19.38 13.18 27.40
C GLU A 338 19.80 12.65 28.78
N GLU A 339 19.17 11.59 29.28
CA GLU A 339 19.58 10.96 30.54
C GLU A 339 20.98 10.34 30.47
N LYS A 340 21.31 9.67 29.36
CA LYS A 340 22.66 9.13 29.14
C LYS A 340 23.72 10.24 29.08
N GLU A 341 23.44 11.36 28.42
CA GLU A 341 24.35 12.51 28.39
C GLU A 341 24.55 13.10 29.79
N LYS A 342 23.47 13.31 30.55
CA LYS A 342 23.56 13.78 31.96
C LYS A 342 24.36 12.82 32.83
N GLN A 343 24.20 11.51 32.65
CA GLN A 343 25.00 10.51 33.36
C GLN A 343 26.47 10.56 32.98
N GLN A 344 26.81 10.70 31.69
CA GLN A 344 28.20 10.83 31.24
C GLN A 344 28.86 12.10 31.77
N GLN A 345 28.16 13.23 31.77
CA GLN A 345 28.65 14.49 32.35
C GLN A 345 28.95 14.34 33.85
N ARG A 346 28.07 13.66 34.61
CA ARG A 346 28.33 13.35 36.03
C ARG A 346 29.56 12.46 36.22
N ILE A 347 29.76 11.46 35.36
CA ILE A 347 30.93 10.58 35.42
C ILE A 347 32.22 11.37 35.13
N GLN A 348 32.21 12.28 34.15
CA GLN A 348 33.37 13.13 33.83
C GLN A 348 33.71 14.10 34.98
N GLN A 349 32.71 14.66 35.66
CA GLN A 349 32.92 15.54 36.82
C GLN A 349 33.45 14.78 38.05
N LEU A 350 33.20 13.47 38.15
CA LEU A 350 33.61 12.62 39.27
C LEU A 350 34.96 11.90 39.06
N THR A 351 35.62 12.05 37.91
CA THR A 351 36.97 11.51 37.66
C THR A 351 38.06 12.50 38.09
N PRO A 352 38.79 12.28 39.21
CA PRO A 352 39.90 13.13 39.60
C PRO A 352 41.13 12.90 38.70
N SER A 353 41.76 14.00 38.28
CA SER A 353 43.06 14.03 37.60
C SER A 353 44.14 13.33 38.43
N LYS A 354 44.56 12.13 38.01
CA LYS A 354 45.68 11.42 38.63
C LYS A 354 47.02 11.98 38.13
N ASN A 355 47.63 12.87 38.91
CA ASN A 355 49.09 13.05 38.89
C ASN A 355 49.73 11.96 39.78
N PRO A 356 50.83 11.30 39.37
CA PRO A 356 51.42 10.23 40.16
C PRO A 356 52.54 10.76 41.08
N THR A 357 52.40 10.59 42.39
CA THR A 357 53.53 10.65 43.34
C THR A 357 53.57 9.43 44.26
N SER A 358 54.63 8.66 44.03
CA SER A 358 55.39 7.70 44.86
C SER A 358 54.93 7.22 46.26
N LYS A 359 55.08 5.89 46.41
CA LYS A 359 55.68 5.10 47.53
C LYS A 359 54.86 4.82 48.81
N GLY A 360 54.74 3.53 49.14
CA GLY A 360 54.67 3.02 50.53
C GLY A 360 53.82 1.76 50.75
N ASN A 361 54.47 0.63 51.02
CA ASN A 361 53.99 -0.68 51.55
C ASN A 361 53.01 -0.56 52.76
N ALA A 362 52.30 -1.57 53.27
CA ALA A 362 51.79 -2.90 52.93
C ALA A 362 51.11 -3.37 54.24
N TYR A 363 49.92 -3.98 54.27
CA TYR A 363 49.54 -4.97 55.31
C TYR A 363 48.19 -5.67 55.05
N SER A 364 48.25 -6.99 55.27
CA SER A 364 47.24 -7.91 55.79
C SER A 364 46.07 -8.42 54.92
N SER A 365 46.11 -9.73 54.79
CA SER A 365 45.21 -10.70 54.18
C SER A 365 43.86 -10.87 54.89
N LYS A 366 42.85 -11.26 54.10
CA LYS A 366 41.79 -12.28 54.31
C LYS A 366 40.38 -11.74 54.08
N THR A 367 39.83 -12.04 52.90
CA THR A 367 38.55 -12.74 52.69
C THR A 367 38.23 -12.73 51.19
N ILE A 368 38.46 -13.87 50.54
CA ILE A 368 37.92 -14.15 49.20
C ILE A 368 36.70 -15.05 49.42
N PRO A 369 35.52 -14.60 48.97
CA PRO A 369 34.60 -15.50 48.30
C PRO A 369 34.50 -15.09 46.82
N SER A 370 34.67 -16.08 45.95
CA SER A 370 34.53 -16.00 44.51
C SER A 370 33.26 -15.26 44.07
N ARG A 371 33.41 -14.08 43.46
CA ARG A 371 32.32 -13.41 42.74
C ARG A 371 32.50 -13.64 41.24
N ARG A 372 31.56 -14.40 40.67
CA ARG A 372 31.31 -14.62 39.23
C ARG A 372 31.80 -13.45 38.38
N LYS A 373 32.68 -13.74 37.41
CA LYS A 373 32.93 -12.87 36.25
C LYS A 373 31.60 -12.69 35.52
N THR A 374 30.92 -11.55 35.71
CA THR A 374 29.73 -11.21 34.93
C THR A 374 30.14 -10.64 33.59
N TYR A 375 29.78 -11.38 32.55
CA TYR A 375 29.89 -11.13 31.12
C TYR A 375 28.98 -9.96 30.67
N ARG A 376 29.15 -8.76 31.25
CA ARG A 376 28.23 -7.62 31.03
C ARG A 376 28.90 -6.32 30.59
N ALA A 377 30.22 -6.32 30.37
CA ALA A 377 30.96 -5.11 29.99
C ALA A 377 31.26 -4.99 28.49
N ASP A 378 31.25 -6.10 27.72
CA ASP A 378 31.61 -6.05 26.29
C ASP A 378 30.42 -5.86 25.33
N SER A 379 29.17 -6.13 25.75
CA SER A 379 28.02 -5.93 24.86
C SER A 379 27.62 -4.46 24.71
N PHE A 380 27.89 -3.62 25.71
CA PHE A 380 27.55 -2.19 25.67
C PHE A 380 28.45 -1.37 24.76
N ARG A 381 29.72 -1.77 24.58
CA ARG A 381 30.67 -1.02 23.75
C ARG A 381 30.45 -1.28 22.25
N LYS A 382 30.01 -2.49 21.86
CA LYS A 382 29.63 -2.82 20.47
C LYS A 382 28.27 -2.25 20.06
N HIS A 383 27.32 -2.11 21.00
CA HIS A 383 25.99 -1.55 20.69
C HIS A 383 26.00 -0.02 20.52
N ALA A 384 26.88 0.69 21.23
CA ALA A 384 27.02 2.14 21.13
C ALA A 384 27.62 2.61 19.78
N GLN A 385 28.57 1.85 19.20
CA GLN A 385 29.12 2.16 17.87
C GLN A 385 28.09 1.91 16.74
N ARG A 386 27.23 0.90 16.86
CA ARG A 386 26.16 0.63 15.87
C ARG A 386 25.04 1.68 15.90
N TYR A 387 24.76 2.28 17.06
CA TYR A 387 23.75 3.34 17.16
C TYR A 387 24.23 4.68 16.58
N ALA A 388 25.51 5.03 16.77
CA ALA A 388 26.08 6.25 16.20
C ALA A 388 26.08 6.26 14.66
N ILE A 389 26.30 5.10 14.03
CA ILE A 389 26.24 4.95 12.57
C ILE A 389 24.80 5.06 12.05
N ARG A 390 23.81 4.50 12.77
CA ARG A 390 22.37 4.58 12.44
C ARG A 390 21.80 6.00 12.46
N VAL A 391 22.29 6.87 13.34
CA VAL A 391 21.83 8.28 13.42
C VAL A 391 22.34 9.10 12.25
N ILE A 392 23.50 8.76 11.68
CA ILE A 392 24.05 9.44 10.51
C ILE A 392 23.30 9.03 9.23
N THR A 393 22.92 7.75 9.08
CA THR A 393 22.15 7.26 7.92
C THR A 393 20.70 7.77 7.91
N ALA A 394 20.06 7.93 9.08
CA ALA A 394 18.74 8.53 9.17
C ALA A 394 18.73 10.03 8.81
N ARG A 395 19.86 10.72 8.97
CA ARG A 395 20.00 12.15 8.66
C ARG A 395 20.18 12.44 7.17
N TYR A 396 20.70 11.48 6.39
CA TYR A 396 20.87 11.61 4.94
C TYR A 396 19.63 11.19 4.12
N ARG A 397 18.72 10.38 4.68
CA ARG A 397 17.45 10.01 4.01
C ARG A 397 16.31 11.02 4.19
N TYR A 398 16.47 12.04 5.04
CA TYR A 398 15.40 12.99 5.35
C TYR A 398 15.66 14.42 4.86
N HIS A 399 16.85 14.73 4.35
CA HIS A 399 17.17 16.03 3.73
C HIS A 399 17.87 15.80 2.39
N GLY A 400 17.11 15.93 1.31
CA GLY A 400 17.68 16.25 0.00
C GLY A 400 18.23 17.67 0.00
N ALA A 401 19.29 17.85 -0.80
CA ALA A 401 19.90 19.10 -1.23
C ALA A 401 20.92 19.79 -0.30
N HIS A 402 22.10 20.02 -0.90
CA HIS A 402 23.00 21.16 -0.74
C HIS A 402 22.85 22.01 0.54
N ALA A 403 23.77 21.80 1.48
CA ALA A 403 24.18 22.84 2.41
C ALA A 403 25.71 22.97 2.37
N ASN A 404 26.18 24.11 1.85
CA ASN A 404 27.54 24.60 2.06
C ASN A 404 27.79 24.71 3.57
N VAL A 405 28.71 23.90 4.12
CA VAL A 405 29.25 24.12 5.47
C VAL A 405 30.75 23.81 5.46
N ASP A 406 31.52 24.88 5.58
CA ASP A 406 32.92 25.04 6.00
C ASP A 406 33.92 23.90 5.77
N ALA A 407 34.78 24.15 4.78
CA ALA A 407 36.06 23.48 4.56
C ALA A 407 37.04 23.72 5.72
N ASN A 408 36.93 22.95 6.81
CA ASN A 408 38.04 22.83 7.78
C ASN A 408 38.05 21.55 8.64
N ALA A 409 37.28 20.52 8.31
CA ALA A 409 37.25 19.27 9.09
C ALA A 409 37.82 18.02 8.37
N LEU A 410 38.53 18.18 7.25
CA LEU A 410 39.14 17.08 6.48
C LEU A 410 40.68 17.18 6.42
N SER A 411 41.35 17.22 7.57
CA SER A 411 42.83 17.30 7.61
C SER A 411 43.55 16.21 8.39
N LEU A 412 42.90 15.09 8.75
CA LEU A 412 43.62 13.91 9.25
C LEU A 412 42.90 12.62 8.88
N ILE A 413 43.30 12.03 7.75
CA ILE A 413 43.58 10.60 7.50
C ILE A 413 43.74 10.49 5.97
N ARG A 414 44.99 10.31 5.50
CA ARG A 414 45.27 9.90 4.12
C ARG A 414 44.97 8.41 4.01
N THR A 415 43.98 8.03 3.22
CA THR A 415 43.82 6.66 2.70
C THR A 415 43.66 6.70 1.18
N ASP A 416 44.15 5.64 0.54
CA ASP A 416 44.41 5.49 -0.89
C ASP A 416 43.12 5.48 -1.73
N PRO A 417 43.00 6.28 -2.81
CA PRO A 417 41.79 6.39 -3.64
C PRO A 417 41.37 5.10 -4.36
N ARG A 418 42.20 4.05 -4.37
CA ARG A 418 41.80 2.72 -4.88
C ARG A 418 40.96 1.90 -3.89
N GLN A 419 40.97 2.24 -2.60
CA GLN A 419 40.13 1.58 -1.60
C GLN A 419 38.73 2.20 -1.49
N GLU A 420 38.54 3.45 -1.95
CA GLU A 420 37.22 4.09 -1.97
C GLU A 420 36.27 3.41 -2.96
N GLU A 421 36.71 3.03 -4.16
CA GLU A 421 35.83 2.32 -5.11
C GLU A 421 35.44 0.91 -4.62
N GLU A 422 36.34 0.19 -3.94
CA GLU A 422 36.09 -1.18 -3.47
C GLU A 422 35.25 -1.23 -2.18
N VAL A 423 35.33 -0.19 -1.34
CA VAL A 423 34.49 -0.03 -0.14
C VAL A 423 33.11 0.53 -0.50
N THR A 424 33.01 1.44 -1.49
CA THR A 424 31.71 1.98 -1.93
C THR A 424 30.90 0.94 -2.71
N ALA A 425 31.55 0.04 -3.47
CA ALA A 425 30.90 -1.07 -4.17
C ALA A 425 30.39 -2.19 -3.24
N ARG A 426 30.98 -2.37 -2.05
CA ARG A 426 30.52 -3.35 -1.05
C ARG A 426 29.44 -2.82 -0.09
N PHE A 427 29.20 -1.51 -0.07
CA PHE A 427 28.37 -0.85 0.95
C PHE A 427 26.94 -0.52 0.50
N ILE A 428 26.54 -0.94 -0.71
CA ILE A 428 25.16 -0.82 -1.22
C ILE A 428 24.76 -2.14 -1.90
N MET A 429 24.46 -3.17 -1.12
CA MET A 429 23.64 -4.29 -1.60
C MET A 429 22.60 -4.58 -0.52
N SER A 430 21.50 -3.83 -0.52
CA SER A 430 20.22 -4.42 -0.15
C SER A 430 19.81 -5.40 -1.24
N CYS A 431 19.15 -6.51 -0.91
CA CYS A 431 18.33 -7.28 -1.84
C CYS A 431 17.17 -6.38 -2.24
N VAL A 432 17.46 -5.43 -3.13
CA VAL A 432 16.50 -4.57 -3.78
C VAL A 432 15.64 -5.47 -4.65
N LEU A 433 14.37 -5.10 -4.78
CA LEU A 433 13.48 -5.69 -5.76
C LEU A 433 14.19 -5.86 -7.12
N ASN A 434 14.12 -7.06 -7.69
CA ASN A 434 14.76 -7.50 -8.94
C ASN A 434 16.29 -7.73 -8.90
N GLU A 435 16.90 -7.79 -7.73
CA GLU A 435 18.30 -8.23 -7.56
C GLU A 435 18.41 -9.71 -7.16
N PRO A 436 19.57 -10.37 -7.37
CA PRO A 436 19.82 -11.70 -6.84
C PRO A 436 19.63 -11.78 -5.32
N ALA A 437 18.99 -12.85 -4.87
CA ALA A 437 18.79 -13.12 -3.45
C ALA A 437 20.15 -13.41 -2.80
N ALA A 438 20.39 -12.79 -1.63
CA ALA A 438 21.62 -13.01 -0.89
C ALA A 438 21.63 -14.44 -0.35
N ASP A 439 22.64 -15.22 -0.71
CA ASP A 439 22.70 -16.60 -0.27
C ASP A 439 22.97 -16.69 1.23
N MET A 440 22.40 -17.70 1.89
CA MET A 440 22.59 -17.95 3.31
C MET A 440 22.49 -19.45 3.62
N THR A 441 23.17 -19.87 4.68
CA THR A 441 23.11 -21.25 5.16
C THR A 441 21.85 -21.46 5.99
N LEU A 442 21.01 -22.37 5.53
CA LEU A 442 19.82 -22.86 6.19
C LEU A 442 20.13 -24.16 6.92
N VAL A 443 19.64 -24.29 8.15
CA VAL A 443 19.76 -25.51 8.96
C VAL A 443 18.38 -26.13 9.10
N ASP A 444 18.18 -27.32 8.55
CA ASP A 444 16.91 -28.05 8.67
C ASP A 444 16.66 -28.37 10.15
N LEU A 445 15.52 -27.92 10.69
CA LEU A 445 15.29 -27.97 12.14
C LEU A 445 15.06 -29.40 12.65
N GLU A 446 14.64 -30.33 11.79
CA GLU A 446 14.36 -31.72 12.18
C GLU A 446 15.59 -32.61 12.05
N THR A 447 16.36 -32.43 10.99
CA THR A 447 17.51 -33.29 10.64
C THR A 447 18.84 -32.68 11.04
N GLY A 448 18.92 -31.35 11.20
CA GLY A 448 20.16 -30.61 11.40
C GLY A 448 21.03 -30.46 10.14
N GLU A 449 20.54 -30.91 8.97
CA GLU A 449 21.27 -30.79 7.71
C GLU A 449 21.40 -29.33 7.26
N GLN A 450 22.56 -28.97 6.71
CA GLN A 450 22.81 -27.62 6.21
C GLN A 450 22.64 -27.58 4.68
N THR A 451 21.93 -26.58 4.18
CA THR A 451 21.81 -26.30 2.74
C THR A 451 21.96 -24.80 2.48
N GLN A 452 22.45 -24.43 1.31
CA GLN A 452 22.40 -23.05 0.85
C GLN A 452 20.98 -22.71 0.37
N LEU A 453 20.54 -21.47 0.60
CA LEU A 453 19.23 -20.99 0.15
C LEU A 453 19.13 -21.03 -1.37
N LEU A 454 20.15 -20.55 -2.10
CA LEU A 454 20.10 -20.55 -3.56
C LEU A 454 20.09 -21.96 -4.15
N ASP A 455 20.79 -22.91 -3.53
CA ASP A 455 20.70 -24.33 -3.90
C ASP A 455 19.27 -24.88 -3.70
N LEU A 456 18.60 -24.49 -2.62
CA LEU A 456 17.21 -24.89 -2.36
C LEU A 456 16.25 -24.32 -3.42
N VAL A 457 16.42 -23.04 -3.77
CA VAL A 457 15.63 -22.36 -4.81
C VAL A 457 15.84 -23.04 -6.16
N GLU A 458 17.09 -23.26 -6.56
CA GLU A 458 17.43 -23.89 -7.84
C GLU A 458 16.88 -25.32 -7.93
N ARG A 459 17.08 -26.14 -6.89
CA ARG A 459 16.55 -27.53 -6.84
C ARG A 459 15.03 -27.57 -6.93
N SER A 460 14.35 -26.59 -6.35
CA SER A 460 12.89 -26.53 -6.40
C SER A 460 12.37 -26.21 -7.81
N GLY A 461 13.11 -25.38 -8.57
CA GLY A 461 12.68 -24.84 -9.86
C GLY A 461 11.40 -24.00 -9.81
N LYS A 462 10.95 -23.62 -8.60
CA LYS A 462 9.69 -22.92 -8.33
C LYS A 462 9.96 -21.55 -7.73
N TYR A 463 8.95 -20.70 -7.75
CA TYR A 463 8.98 -19.52 -6.88
C TYR A 463 9.03 -19.99 -5.42
N THR A 464 9.92 -19.37 -4.65
CA THR A 464 10.11 -19.64 -3.23
C THR A 464 9.55 -18.49 -2.41
N ILE A 465 8.58 -18.81 -1.54
CA ILE A 465 8.04 -17.92 -0.52
C ILE A 465 8.86 -18.16 0.75
N LEU A 466 9.72 -17.20 1.09
CA LEU A 466 10.64 -17.27 2.20
C LEU A 466 10.18 -16.32 3.31
N THR A 467 9.77 -16.84 4.45
CA THR A 467 9.30 -16.03 5.59
C THR A 467 10.21 -16.19 6.80
N PHE A 468 10.80 -15.09 7.23
CA PHE A 468 11.52 -15.01 8.50
C PHE A 468 10.55 -14.77 9.65
N TYR A 469 10.65 -15.57 10.71
CA TYR A 469 9.78 -15.47 11.88
C TYR A 469 10.55 -15.69 13.19
N ALA A 470 9.92 -15.31 14.31
CA ALA A 470 10.44 -15.59 15.64
C ALA A 470 9.30 -15.99 16.58
N THR A 471 9.56 -16.96 17.46
CA THR A 471 8.57 -17.58 18.36
C THR A 471 8.03 -16.62 19.42
N TRP A 472 8.78 -15.57 19.76
CA TRP A 472 8.36 -14.54 20.72
C TRP A 472 7.48 -13.45 20.07
N SER A 473 7.30 -13.45 18.75
CA SER A 473 6.49 -12.45 18.05
C SER A 473 5.08 -12.96 17.80
N LYS A 474 4.10 -12.36 18.50
CA LYS A 474 2.68 -12.68 18.31
C LYS A 474 2.18 -12.40 16.89
N ALA A 475 2.81 -11.47 16.17
CA ALA A 475 2.48 -11.18 14.76
C ALA A 475 2.87 -12.33 13.81
N CYS A 476 3.79 -13.21 14.21
CA CYS A 476 4.20 -14.36 13.41
C CYS A 476 3.18 -15.50 13.44
N GLU A 477 2.35 -15.60 14.49
CA GLU A 477 1.33 -16.66 14.60
C GLU A 477 0.37 -16.68 13.40
N PRO A 478 -0.37 -15.58 13.09
CA PRO A 478 -1.29 -15.59 11.95
C PRO A 478 -0.59 -15.73 10.60
N GLU A 479 0.62 -15.21 10.45
CA GLU A 479 1.37 -15.29 9.17
C GLU A 479 1.83 -16.72 8.87
N VAL A 480 2.34 -17.42 9.89
CA VAL A 480 2.77 -18.82 9.76
C VAL A 480 1.56 -19.73 9.48
N GLU A 481 0.44 -19.51 10.19
CA GLU A 481 -0.81 -20.23 9.94
C GLU A 481 -1.36 -19.99 8.53
N LEU A 482 -1.25 -18.75 8.04
CA LEU A 482 -1.67 -18.39 6.69
C LEU A 482 -0.80 -19.07 5.63
N MET A 483 0.51 -19.09 5.81
CA MET A 483 1.41 -19.79 4.89
C MET A 483 1.14 -21.30 4.85
N GLU A 484 0.91 -21.92 6.00
CA GLU A 484 0.52 -23.33 6.06
C GLU A 484 -0.76 -23.57 5.27
N ALA A 485 -1.81 -22.78 5.48
CA ALA A 485 -3.05 -22.88 4.73
C ALA A 485 -2.84 -22.71 3.21
N PHE A 486 -2.00 -21.76 2.81
CA PHE A 486 -1.65 -21.52 1.41
C PHE A 486 -0.85 -22.65 0.78
N SER A 487 -0.04 -23.37 1.54
CA SER A 487 0.77 -24.47 1.02
C SER A 487 -0.05 -25.71 0.61
N LYS A 488 -1.27 -25.84 1.13
CA LYS A 488 -2.16 -26.99 0.89
C LYS A 488 -2.83 -26.92 -0.48
N ASN A 489 -3.75 -27.87 -0.72
CA ASN A 489 -4.58 -27.95 -1.92
C ASN A 489 -3.79 -28.03 -3.24
N GLY A 490 -2.56 -28.57 -3.18
CA GLY A 490 -1.71 -28.75 -4.36
C GLY A 490 -0.89 -27.51 -4.73
N HIS A 491 -0.95 -26.43 -3.96
CA HIS A 491 -0.12 -25.24 -4.20
C HIS A 491 1.38 -25.53 -3.97
N ASP A 492 1.73 -26.47 -3.09
CA ASP A 492 3.08 -27.03 -2.92
C ASP A 492 3.69 -27.58 -4.22
N LYS A 493 2.86 -27.94 -5.20
CA LYS A 493 3.32 -28.38 -6.52
C LYS A 493 3.77 -27.22 -7.40
N LEU A 494 3.29 -26.01 -7.15
CA LEU A 494 3.56 -24.81 -7.95
C LEU A 494 4.56 -23.86 -7.28
N LEU A 495 4.54 -23.81 -5.95
CA LEU A 495 5.36 -22.94 -5.12
C LEU A 495 6.14 -23.74 -4.10
N ASN A 496 7.27 -23.17 -3.68
CA ASN A 496 8.07 -23.66 -2.57
C ASN A 496 7.83 -22.75 -1.36
N PHE A 497 7.47 -23.31 -0.20
CA PHE A 497 7.14 -22.56 1.01
C PHE A 497 8.20 -22.83 2.09
N VAL A 498 8.87 -21.79 2.55
CA VAL A 498 10.06 -21.89 3.41
C VAL A 498 9.94 -20.93 4.58
N LEU A 499 9.84 -21.48 5.80
CA LEU A 499 9.97 -20.74 7.05
C LEU A 499 11.42 -20.75 7.51
N VAL A 500 11.90 -19.60 7.99
CA VAL A 500 13.22 -19.49 8.63
C VAL A 500 13.04 -18.88 10.02
N ASN A 501 13.33 -19.68 11.04
CA ASN A 501 13.31 -19.21 12.42
C ASN A 501 14.62 -18.49 12.76
N LEU A 502 14.48 -17.36 13.45
CA LEU A 502 15.59 -16.55 13.96
C LEU A 502 15.99 -16.90 15.40
N ASP A 503 15.22 -17.75 16.08
CA ASP A 503 15.52 -18.13 17.46
C ASP A 503 16.56 -19.25 17.55
N GLN A 504 17.39 -19.20 18.59
CA GLN A 504 18.41 -20.22 18.86
C GLN A 504 17.87 -21.48 19.53
N ASN A 505 16.65 -21.43 20.10
CA ASN A 505 16.06 -22.56 20.81
C ASN A 505 15.10 -23.34 19.91
N VAL A 506 15.57 -24.47 19.39
CA VAL A 506 14.80 -25.39 18.54
C VAL A 506 13.57 -25.94 19.28
N GLY A 507 13.65 -26.15 20.60
CA GLY A 507 12.51 -26.65 21.38
C GLY A 507 11.34 -25.67 21.42
N ASP A 508 11.62 -24.38 21.62
CA ASP A 508 10.59 -23.32 21.60
C ASP A 508 10.00 -23.18 20.19
N THR A 509 10.82 -23.43 19.16
CA THR A 509 10.38 -23.46 17.76
C THR A 509 9.33 -24.54 17.53
N PHE A 510 9.60 -25.77 17.96
CA PHE A 510 8.63 -26.84 17.80
C PHE A 510 7.36 -26.61 18.62
N ASN A 511 7.47 -26.08 19.84
CA ASN A 511 6.29 -25.71 20.62
C ASN A 511 5.43 -24.64 19.92
N PHE A 512 6.07 -23.68 19.24
CA PHE A 512 5.38 -22.67 18.45
C PHE A 512 4.67 -23.27 17.23
N LEU A 513 5.37 -24.11 16.45
CA LEU A 513 4.83 -24.75 15.25
C LEU A 513 3.71 -25.77 15.58
N ASP A 514 3.85 -26.51 16.68
CA ASP A 514 2.88 -27.50 17.15
C ASP A 514 1.70 -26.86 17.91
N GLY A 515 1.77 -25.56 18.18
CA GLY A 515 0.67 -24.83 18.81
C GLY A 515 -0.61 -24.94 18.00
N ILE A 516 -1.75 -25.10 18.69
CA ILE A 516 -3.04 -25.26 18.03
C ILE A 516 -3.56 -23.89 17.61
N SER A 517 -3.77 -23.72 16.30
CA SER A 517 -4.43 -22.55 15.74
C SER A 517 -5.90 -22.50 16.18
N GLU A 518 -6.33 -21.35 16.71
CA GLU A 518 -7.71 -21.12 17.14
C GLU A 518 -8.71 -21.20 15.97
N THR A 519 -8.26 -20.94 14.74
CA THR A 519 -9.11 -20.88 13.55
C THR A 519 -9.31 -22.26 12.91
N THR A 520 -8.26 -23.06 12.82
CA THR A 520 -8.29 -24.36 12.14
C THR A 520 -8.39 -25.55 13.08
N ASN A 521 -8.16 -25.35 14.39
CA ASN A 521 -8.05 -26.40 15.40
C ASN A 521 -7.03 -27.50 15.02
N ARG A 522 -5.96 -27.09 14.32
CA ARG A 522 -4.83 -27.91 13.89
C ARG A 522 -3.51 -27.24 14.33
N PRO A 523 -2.38 -27.96 14.34
CA PRO A 523 -1.06 -27.35 14.52
C PRO A 523 -0.84 -26.20 13.52
N ARG A 524 -0.13 -25.13 13.92
CA ARG A 524 0.18 -23.99 13.03
C ARG A 524 0.88 -24.42 11.76
N VAL A 525 1.74 -25.44 11.84
CA VAL A 525 2.37 -26.09 10.68
C VAL A 525 2.31 -27.61 10.84
N CYS A 526 1.83 -28.30 9.81
CA CYS A 526 1.87 -29.76 9.75
C CYS A 526 3.30 -30.23 9.49
N ARG A 527 3.94 -30.84 10.49
CA ARG A 527 5.31 -31.39 10.36
C ARG A 527 5.36 -32.90 10.10
N ASN A 528 4.29 -33.61 10.45
CA ASN A 528 4.21 -35.06 10.34
C ASN A 528 3.15 -35.50 9.34
N TYR A 529 3.40 -36.59 8.61
CA TYR A 529 2.39 -37.21 7.75
C TYR A 529 1.25 -37.80 8.60
N SER A 530 0.02 -37.46 8.23
CA SER A 530 -1.22 -38.04 8.79
C SER A 530 -2.13 -38.51 7.66
N ALA A 531 -3.21 -39.23 7.99
CA ALA A 531 -4.12 -39.80 6.97
C ALA A 531 -4.77 -38.73 6.07
N ASP A 532 -4.98 -37.52 6.59
CA ASP A 532 -5.69 -36.42 5.91
C ASP A 532 -4.83 -35.16 5.69
N ASP A 533 -3.54 -35.19 6.07
CA ASP A 533 -2.65 -34.02 6.00
C ASP A 533 -1.19 -34.42 5.81
N LYS A 534 -0.43 -33.62 5.06
CA LYS A 534 0.98 -33.87 4.75
C LYS A 534 1.82 -32.60 4.97
N PRO A 535 3.10 -32.72 5.38
CA PRO A 535 3.98 -31.58 5.49
C PRO A 535 4.26 -30.97 4.11
N THR A 536 3.97 -29.68 3.97
CA THR A 536 4.09 -28.90 2.72
C THR A 536 4.93 -27.64 2.88
N VAL A 537 5.15 -27.20 4.12
CA VAL A 537 6.02 -26.07 4.47
C VAL A 537 7.35 -26.60 4.98
N LEU A 538 8.45 -26.15 4.37
CA LEU A 538 9.80 -26.41 4.84
C LEU A 538 10.13 -25.42 5.96
N HIS A 539 10.91 -25.85 6.95
CA HIS A 539 11.20 -25.04 8.13
C HIS A 539 12.65 -25.20 8.56
N PHE A 540 13.38 -24.08 8.56
CA PHE A 540 14.80 -24.01 8.79
C PHE A 540 15.12 -23.03 9.93
N GLY A 541 16.30 -23.15 10.51
CA GLY A 541 16.96 -22.10 11.27
C GLY A 541 18.05 -21.44 10.45
N CYS A 542 18.53 -20.28 10.89
CA CYS A 542 19.72 -19.65 10.35
C CYS A 542 20.53 -18.97 11.46
N ASP A 543 21.86 -18.91 11.29
CA ASP A 543 22.75 -18.27 12.27
C ASP A 543 22.74 -16.74 12.15
N GLU A 544 22.79 -16.23 10.92
CA GLU A 544 22.75 -14.79 10.63
C GLU A 544 22.00 -14.56 9.32
N VAL A 545 21.06 -13.61 9.35
CA VAL A 545 20.35 -13.17 8.14
C VAL A 545 21.22 -12.15 7.42
N PRO A 546 21.51 -12.35 6.12
CA PRO A 546 22.27 -11.37 5.35
C PRO A 546 21.63 -9.98 5.44
N GLU A 547 22.47 -8.96 5.74
CA GLU A 547 22.07 -7.55 5.73
C GLU A 547 21.28 -7.13 4.49
N PRO A 548 21.57 -7.67 3.27
CA PRO A 548 20.79 -7.35 2.10
C PRO A 548 19.29 -7.56 2.24
N TYR A 549 18.82 -8.57 2.97
CA TYR A 549 17.39 -8.81 3.12
C TYR A 549 16.64 -7.69 3.83
N GLY A 550 17.36 -6.77 4.50
CA GLY A 550 16.76 -5.58 5.08
C GLY A 550 15.76 -5.91 6.18
N LEU A 551 15.99 -6.99 6.92
CA LEU A 551 15.11 -7.48 7.98
C LEU A 551 14.99 -6.43 9.11
N GLN A 552 13.86 -5.71 9.16
CA GLN A 552 13.60 -4.67 10.17
C GLN A 552 12.62 -5.15 11.26
N SER A 553 11.74 -6.08 10.93
CA SER A 553 10.71 -6.65 11.80
C SER A 553 10.47 -8.12 11.44
N VAL A 554 9.69 -8.83 12.26
CA VAL A 554 9.16 -10.17 11.95
C VAL A 554 7.65 -10.21 12.23
N PRO A 555 6.85 -10.89 11.39
CA PRO A 555 7.29 -11.70 10.25
C PRO A 555 7.75 -10.86 9.06
N HIS A 556 8.67 -11.39 8.25
CA HIS A 556 9.19 -10.72 7.06
C HIS A 556 9.26 -11.70 5.89
N THR A 557 8.45 -11.47 4.86
CA THR A 557 8.28 -12.40 3.75
C THR A 557 8.93 -11.88 2.47
N ILE A 558 9.61 -12.76 1.76
CA ILE A 558 10.32 -12.51 0.51
C ILE A 558 9.85 -13.52 -0.53
N VAL A 559 9.75 -13.08 -1.78
CA VAL A 559 9.43 -13.95 -2.91
C VAL A 559 10.64 -13.99 -3.83
N ILE A 560 11.17 -15.19 -4.07
CA ILE A 560 12.31 -15.43 -4.94
C ILE A 560 11.83 -16.23 -6.16
N ASP A 561 12.22 -15.84 -7.36
CA ASP A 561 11.89 -16.60 -8.57
C ASP A 561 12.83 -17.80 -8.80
N PRO A 562 12.53 -18.71 -9.74
CA PRO A 562 13.38 -19.86 -10.02
C PRO A 562 14.81 -19.53 -10.48
N GLN A 563 15.08 -18.28 -10.86
CA GLN A 563 16.41 -17.80 -11.26
C GLN A 563 17.19 -17.23 -10.05
N GLY A 564 16.62 -17.27 -8.84
CA GLY A 564 17.23 -16.72 -7.65
C GLY A 564 17.09 -15.21 -7.51
N ILE A 565 16.18 -14.56 -8.26
CA ILE A 565 15.96 -13.12 -8.22
C ILE A 565 14.82 -12.78 -7.25
N VAL A 566 15.02 -11.76 -6.40
CA VAL A 566 14.03 -11.28 -5.45
C VAL A 566 12.93 -10.49 -6.17
N ARG A 567 11.69 -10.98 -6.10
CA ARG A 567 10.51 -10.35 -6.74
C ARG A 567 9.59 -9.63 -5.78
N ARG A 568 9.70 -9.89 -4.46
CA ARG A 568 9.05 -9.13 -3.38
C ARG A 568 9.92 -9.20 -2.14
N ASN A 569 9.88 -8.16 -1.30
CA ASN A 569 10.62 -8.10 -0.06
C ASN A 569 9.83 -7.30 0.99
N GLY A 570 9.51 -7.92 2.13
CA GLY A 570 8.96 -7.27 3.33
C GLY A 570 7.73 -6.41 3.06
N ASP A 571 7.91 -5.10 3.13
CA ASP A 571 6.87 -4.06 3.09
C ASP A 571 5.98 -4.11 1.83
N ASN A 572 6.47 -4.72 0.74
CA ASN A 572 5.76 -4.86 -0.54
C ASN A 572 5.10 -6.23 -0.74
N PHE A 573 5.06 -7.11 0.26
CA PHE A 573 4.45 -8.44 0.14
C PHE A 573 3.00 -8.45 0.67
N HIS A 574 2.10 -9.05 -0.12
CA HIS A 574 0.75 -9.43 0.32
C HIS A 574 0.39 -10.81 -0.22
N TRP A 575 -0.34 -11.61 0.55
CA TRP A 575 -0.75 -12.97 0.12
C TRP A 575 -1.65 -12.98 -1.13
N ASP A 576 -2.32 -11.86 -1.43
CA ASP A 576 -3.08 -11.69 -2.68
C ASP A 576 -2.20 -11.70 -3.93
N ASP A 577 -0.94 -11.25 -3.83
CA ASP A 577 0.04 -11.34 -4.94
C ASP A 577 0.34 -12.80 -5.26
N ILE A 578 0.43 -13.65 -4.23
CA ILE A 578 0.67 -15.08 -4.37
C ILE A 578 -0.57 -15.79 -4.89
N ALA A 579 -1.77 -15.41 -4.44
CA ALA A 579 -3.01 -15.91 -5.00
C ALA A 579 -3.15 -15.57 -6.49
N ALA A 580 -2.73 -14.37 -6.91
CA ALA A 580 -2.69 -13.97 -8.33
C ALA A 580 -1.66 -14.78 -9.13
N LEU A 581 -0.45 -14.99 -8.59
CA LEU A 581 0.60 -15.80 -9.23
C LEU A 581 0.18 -17.27 -9.36
N LEU A 582 -0.44 -17.84 -8.32
CA LEU A 582 -1.02 -19.18 -8.34
C LEU A 582 -2.15 -19.29 -9.37
N ARG A 583 -3.05 -18.30 -9.43
CA ARG A 583 -4.14 -18.25 -10.41
C ARG A 583 -3.59 -18.23 -11.84
N HIS A 584 -2.61 -17.36 -12.13
CA HIS A 584 -1.97 -17.29 -13.44
C HIS A 584 -1.26 -18.62 -13.82
N ARG A 585 -0.60 -19.30 -12.87
CA ARG A 585 0.08 -20.58 -13.16
C ARG A 585 -0.86 -21.77 -13.29
N LEU A 586 -1.97 -21.81 -12.53
CA LEU A 586 -3.05 -22.78 -12.72
C LEU A 586 -3.74 -22.58 -14.09
N GLU A 587 -3.93 -21.33 -14.51
CA GLU A 587 -4.47 -20.97 -15.83
C GLU A 587 -3.53 -21.38 -16.99
N VAL A 588 -2.22 -21.23 -16.82
CA VAL A 588 -1.22 -21.65 -17.83
C VAL A 588 -1.10 -23.18 -17.95
N THR A 589 -1.46 -23.94 -16.93
CA THR A 589 -1.24 -25.40 -16.90
C THR A 589 -2.44 -26.24 -17.36
N ASP A 590 -3.65 -25.70 -17.42
CA ASP A 590 -4.84 -26.41 -17.92
C ASP A 590 -5.43 -25.73 -19.17
N ALA A 591 -4.89 -26.07 -20.34
CA ALA A 591 -5.41 -25.62 -21.63
C ALA A 591 -6.88 -26.05 -21.90
N SER A 592 -7.42 -27.01 -21.12
CA SER A 592 -8.82 -27.46 -21.25
C SER A 592 -9.82 -26.61 -20.44
N TYR A 593 -9.33 -25.78 -19.52
CA TYR A 593 -10.17 -25.02 -18.59
C TYR A 593 -10.91 -23.89 -19.32
N LEU A 594 -10.24 -23.19 -20.23
CA LEU A 594 -10.83 -22.14 -21.07
C LEU A 594 -11.84 -22.71 -22.07
N THR A 595 -11.57 -23.87 -22.68
CA THR A 595 -12.52 -24.53 -23.58
C THR A 595 -13.78 -24.98 -22.84
N LYS A 596 -13.64 -25.46 -21.60
CA LYS A 596 -14.78 -25.82 -20.73
C LYS A 596 -15.57 -24.58 -20.30
N ILE A 597 -14.91 -23.47 -20.02
CA ILE A 597 -15.57 -22.19 -19.70
C ILE A 597 -16.31 -21.63 -20.92
N MET A 598 -15.72 -21.66 -22.11
CA MET A 598 -16.34 -21.22 -23.37
C MET A 598 -17.56 -22.08 -23.75
N MET A 599 -17.46 -23.42 -23.63
CA MET A 599 -18.60 -24.33 -23.84
C MET A 599 -19.71 -24.19 -22.77
N TRP A 600 -19.38 -23.65 -21.60
CA TRP A 600 -20.32 -23.45 -20.49
C TRP A 600 -21.00 -22.07 -20.53
N LEU A 601 -20.32 -21.04 -21.03
CA LEU A 601 -20.84 -19.67 -21.18
C LEU A 601 -21.77 -19.49 -22.40
N LEU A 602 -21.59 -20.29 -23.45
CA LEU A 602 -22.43 -20.27 -24.65
C LEU A 602 -22.96 -21.69 -24.93
N PRO A 603 -24.14 -22.08 -24.42
CA PRO A 603 -24.73 -23.34 -24.85
C PRO A 603 -25.00 -23.27 -26.37
N PRO A 604 -24.80 -24.37 -27.11
CA PRO A 604 -25.03 -24.36 -28.55
C PRO A 604 -26.49 -23.99 -28.82
N ILE A 605 -26.70 -23.02 -29.71
CA ILE A 605 -28.01 -22.68 -30.24
C ILE A 605 -28.51 -23.94 -30.96
N THR A 606 -29.49 -24.58 -30.36
CA THR A 606 -30.22 -25.68 -30.99
C THR A 606 -31.11 -25.06 -32.07
N THR A 607 -30.81 -25.38 -33.33
CA THR A 607 -31.72 -25.16 -34.47
C THR A 607 -32.93 -26.06 -34.39
#